data_AF-A0A9D3M1P1-F1
#
_entry.id   AF-A0A9D3M1P1-F1
#
_cell.length_a   1.000
_cell.length_b   1.000
_cell.length_c   1.000
_cell.angle_alpha   90.00
_cell.angle_beta   90.00
_cell.angle_gamma   90.00
#
_symmetry.space_group_name_H-M   'P 1'
#
loop_
_entity.id
_entity.type
_entity.pdbx_description
1 polymer ?
#
loop_
_entity_poly.entity_id
_entity_poly.type
_entity_poly.pdbx_seq_one_letter_code
_entity_poly.pdbx_strand_id
1 'polypeptide(L)'
;MFCVAADGDIDEYTDSVSAYISKCIDDVIPKVNVRTFPNQKPWVNGNVHAKLRAWSSAHSSGNLEALRKSRYDLRKAIRDAKRAYRDKLESNYHSSDPRRMWCGLRSITDYKGRNSSDAQPAASLPDELNTFYARFEASNTIPTVRLDEDQDDCTLSLSTADVRTAFKRVNPRKFTVVTRSSTRLGAQVGFLIRGVYILVSA
;
A
#
# COMPACT_ATOMS: atom_id res chain seq x y z
N MET A 1 -47.27 1.16 -22.92
CA MET A 1 -48.71 0.91 -23.02
C MET A 1 -48.89 -0.53 -22.59
N PHE A 2 -49.39 -0.78 -21.38
CA PHE A 2 -49.59 -2.15 -20.92
C PHE A 2 -50.70 -2.76 -21.77
N CYS A 3 -50.46 -3.93 -22.36
CA CYS A 3 -51.50 -4.67 -23.05
C CYS A 3 -52.51 -5.08 -21.97
N VAL A 4 -53.70 -4.46 -21.96
CA VAL A 4 -54.82 -5.03 -21.21
C VAL A 4 -55.01 -6.42 -21.78
N ALA A 5 -54.94 -7.45 -20.94
CA ALA A 5 -54.99 -8.85 -21.34
C ALA A 5 -56.23 -9.07 -22.23
N ALA A 6 -56.04 -8.98 -23.55
CA ALA A 6 -57.11 -9.18 -24.52
C ALA A 6 -57.41 -10.67 -24.68
N ASP A 7 -56.43 -11.53 -24.34
CA ASP A 7 -56.44 -12.97 -24.63
C ASP A 7 -56.45 -13.86 -23.37
N GLY A 8 -56.56 -13.28 -22.17
CA GLY A 8 -56.75 -14.03 -20.91
C GLY A 8 -55.50 -14.69 -20.33
N ASP A 9 -54.33 -14.53 -20.95
CA ASP A 9 -53.07 -15.01 -20.39
C ASP A 9 -52.58 -14.05 -19.28
N ILE A 10 -52.95 -14.41 -18.05
CA ILE A 10 -52.57 -13.67 -16.85
C ILE A 10 -51.04 -13.59 -16.73
N ASP A 11 -50.34 -14.66 -17.12
CA ASP A 11 -48.90 -14.81 -16.95
C ASP A 11 -48.16 -13.80 -17.83
N GLU A 12 -48.56 -13.65 -19.09
CA GLU A 12 -48.01 -12.67 -20.03
C GLU A 12 -48.19 -11.21 -19.54
N TYR A 13 -49.35 -10.90 -18.95
CA TYR A 13 -49.56 -9.59 -18.34
C TYR A 13 -48.62 -9.36 -17.15
N THR A 14 -48.50 -10.33 -16.23
CA THR A 14 -47.56 -10.24 -15.09
C THR A 14 -46.11 -10.09 -15.56
N ASP A 15 -45.71 -10.80 -16.61
CA ASP A 15 -44.37 -10.71 -17.19
C ASP A 15 -44.13 -9.32 -17.78
N SER A 16 -45.09 -8.78 -18.53
CA SER A 16 -44.98 -7.43 -19.11
C SER A 16 -44.85 -6.33 -18.05
N VAL A 17 -45.62 -6.44 -16.96
CA VAL A 17 -45.58 -5.49 -15.84
C VAL A 17 -44.28 -5.64 -15.05
N SER A 18 -43.85 -6.87 -14.77
CA SER A 18 -42.60 -7.15 -14.06
C SER A 18 -41.38 -6.70 -14.86
N ALA A 19 -41.40 -6.89 -16.19
CA ALA A 19 -40.36 -6.40 -17.10
C ALA A 19 -40.29 -4.87 -17.12
N TYR A 20 -41.44 -4.19 -17.15
CA TYR A 20 -41.47 -2.73 -17.08
C TYR A 20 -40.96 -2.19 -15.75
N ILE A 21 -41.36 -2.80 -14.62
CA ILE A 21 -40.85 -2.42 -13.30
C ILE A 21 -39.33 -2.63 -13.23
N SER A 22 -38.83 -3.76 -13.72
CA SER A 22 -37.40 -4.06 -13.76
C SER A 22 -36.62 -3.05 -14.60
N LYS A 23 -37.18 -2.65 -15.76
CA LYS A 23 -36.61 -1.57 -16.57
C LYS A 23 -36.57 -0.25 -15.81
N CYS A 24 -37.65 0.15 -15.14
CA CYS A 24 -37.67 1.35 -14.33
C CYS A 24 -36.64 1.29 -13.18
N ILE A 25 -36.44 0.14 -12.55
CA ILE A 25 -35.41 -0.06 -11.53
C ILE A 25 -34.02 0.16 -12.14
N ASP A 26 -33.75 -0.43 -13.29
CA ASP A 26 -32.46 -0.31 -13.98
C ASP A 26 -32.16 1.10 -14.48
N ASP A 27 -33.18 1.83 -14.93
CA ASP A 27 -33.06 3.20 -15.44
C ASP A 27 -32.92 4.23 -14.29
N VAL A 28 -33.59 3.99 -13.15
CA VAL A 28 -33.64 4.95 -12.03
C VAL A 28 -32.57 4.70 -10.98
N ILE A 29 -32.20 3.44 -10.71
CA ILE A 29 -31.19 3.10 -9.70
C ILE A 29 -29.81 3.09 -10.34
N PRO A 30 -28.90 4.01 -9.97
CA PRO A 30 -27.56 4.04 -10.54
C PRO A 30 -26.78 2.79 -10.14
N LYS A 31 -26.40 1.97 -11.13
CA LYS A 31 -25.50 0.84 -10.94
C LYS A 31 -24.07 1.34 -10.71
N VAL A 32 -23.55 1.15 -9.51
CA VAL A 32 -22.19 1.59 -9.14
C VAL A 32 -21.22 0.41 -9.25
N ASN A 33 -20.23 0.50 -10.14
CA ASN A 33 -19.16 -0.48 -10.22
C ASN A 33 -18.14 -0.26 -9.09
N VAL A 34 -18.03 -1.22 -8.16
CA VAL A 34 -17.03 -1.16 -7.08
C VAL A 34 -15.74 -1.84 -7.53
N ARG A 35 -14.70 -1.04 -7.78
CA ARG A 35 -13.37 -1.54 -8.13
C ARG A 35 -12.67 -2.09 -6.89
N THR A 36 -12.48 -3.40 -6.82
CA THR A 36 -11.64 -4.06 -5.80
C THR A 36 -10.18 -4.07 -6.25
N PHE A 37 -9.32 -3.42 -5.48
CA PHE A 37 -7.88 -3.40 -5.76
C PHE A 37 -7.20 -4.67 -5.22
N PRO A 38 -6.20 -5.21 -5.94
CA PRO A 38 -5.40 -6.34 -5.45
C PRO A 38 -4.65 -6.04 -4.15
N ASN A 39 -4.40 -4.75 -3.85
CA ASN A 39 -3.79 -4.31 -2.60
C ASN A 39 -4.86 -4.10 -1.51
N GLN A 40 -5.60 -5.16 -1.19
CA GLN A 40 -6.38 -5.15 0.04
C GLN A 40 -5.42 -5.12 1.21
N LYS A 41 -5.71 -4.24 2.17
CA LYS A 41 -4.86 -4.11 3.35
C LYS A 41 -4.76 -5.47 4.05
N PRO A 42 -3.56 -5.99 4.36
CA PRO A 42 -3.39 -7.35 4.88
C PRO A 42 -4.12 -7.66 6.20
N TRP A 43 -4.48 -6.61 6.97
CA TRP A 43 -5.24 -6.72 8.21
C TRP A 43 -6.77 -6.75 8.00
N VAL A 44 -7.27 -6.59 6.77
CA VAL A 44 -8.69 -6.75 6.45
C VAL A 44 -8.96 -8.24 6.22
N ASN A 45 -9.22 -8.95 7.32
CA ASN A 45 -9.48 -10.38 7.33
C ASN A 45 -10.98 -10.70 7.35
N GLY A 46 -11.34 -12.00 7.27
CA GLY A 46 -12.74 -12.46 7.25
C GLY A 46 -13.57 -11.99 8.46
N ASN A 47 -12.95 -11.84 9.64
CA ASN A 47 -13.63 -11.32 10.83
C ASN A 47 -13.99 -9.83 10.67
N VAL A 48 -13.08 -9.02 10.13
CA VAL A 48 -13.37 -7.60 9.81
C VAL A 48 -14.51 -7.50 8.79
N HIS A 49 -14.52 -8.36 7.75
CA HIS A 49 -15.63 -8.43 6.79
C HIS A 49 -16.95 -8.84 7.44
N ALA A 50 -16.94 -9.82 8.37
CA ALA A 50 -18.14 -10.23 9.09
C ALA A 50 -18.72 -9.08 9.93
N LYS A 51 -17.86 -8.31 10.63
CA LYS A 51 -18.29 -7.13 11.39
C LYS A 51 -18.78 -5.99 10.49
N LEU A 52 -18.18 -5.82 9.31
CA LEU A 52 -18.64 -4.86 8.29
C LEU A 52 -20.04 -5.21 7.76
N ARG A 53 -20.29 -6.49 7.48
CA ARG A 53 -21.63 -6.98 7.09
C ARG A 53 -22.65 -6.77 8.21
N ALA A 54 -22.32 -7.18 9.45
CA ALA A 54 -23.19 -6.97 10.60
C ALA A 54 -23.52 -5.49 10.84
N TRP A 55 -22.55 -4.59 10.65
CA TRP A 55 -22.77 -3.15 10.71
C TRP A 55 -23.70 -2.65 9.59
N SER A 56 -23.51 -3.13 8.36
CA SER A 56 -24.35 -2.74 7.20
C SER A 56 -25.80 -3.22 7.37
N SER A 57 -26.00 -4.45 7.88
CA SER A 57 -27.33 -4.97 8.23
C SER A 57 -27.97 -4.17 9.36
N ALA A 58 -27.22 -3.85 10.42
CA ALA A 58 -27.73 -3.03 11.53
C ALA A 58 -28.05 -1.60 11.11
N HIS A 59 -27.34 -1.07 10.11
CA HIS A 59 -27.65 0.23 9.53
C HIS A 59 -28.96 0.18 8.72
N SER A 60 -29.15 -0.87 7.94
CA SER A 60 -30.36 -1.07 7.13
C SER A 60 -31.60 -1.29 7.99
N SER A 61 -31.47 -1.88 9.19
CA SER A 61 -32.59 -2.15 10.09
C SER A 61 -33.05 -0.97 10.96
N GLY A 62 -32.33 0.15 10.96
CA GLY A 62 -32.70 1.37 11.71
C GLY A 62 -32.61 1.28 13.24
N ASN A 63 -32.18 0.14 13.81
CA ASN A 63 -32.04 -0.02 15.25
C ASN A 63 -30.75 0.65 15.77
N LEU A 64 -30.91 1.72 16.56
CA LEU A 64 -29.79 2.55 17.07
C LEU A 64 -28.85 1.79 18.01
N GLU A 65 -29.35 0.91 18.87
CA GLU A 65 -28.53 0.15 19.82
C GLU A 65 -27.72 -0.94 19.11
N ALA A 66 -28.35 -1.64 18.16
CA ALA A 66 -27.66 -2.59 17.30
C ALA A 66 -26.57 -1.91 16.45
N LEU A 67 -26.84 -0.69 15.97
CA LEU A 67 -25.88 0.12 15.23
C LEU A 67 -24.69 0.56 16.12
N ARG A 68 -24.96 1.00 17.36
CA ARG A 68 -23.91 1.40 18.31
C ARG A 68 -22.99 0.22 18.66
N LYS A 69 -23.59 -0.93 18.96
CA LYS A 69 -22.87 -2.17 19.27
C LYS A 69 -22.02 -2.65 18.08
N SER A 70 -22.61 -2.74 16.90
CA SER A 70 -21.89 -3.18 15.69
C SER A 70 -20.75 -2.25 15.30
N ARG A 71 -20.91 -0.92 15.46
CA ARG A 71 -19.82 0.06 15.28
C ARG A 71 -18.67 -0.15 16.25
N TYR A 72 -18.96 -0.40 17.53
CA TYR A 72 -17.95 -0.69 18.53
C TYR A 72 -17.19 -1.98 18.21
N ASP A 73 -17.93 -3.04 17.90
CA ASP A 73 -17.38 -4.34 17.54
C ASP A 73 -16.48 -4.27 16.30
N LEU A 74 -16.90 -3.53 15.27
CA LEU A 74 -16.11 -3.32 14.06
C LEU A 74 -14.80 -2.57 14.38
N ARG A 75 -14.86 -1.49 15.16
CA ARG A 75 -13.66 -0.76 15.59
C ARG A 75 -12.71 -1.65 16.40
N LYS A 76 -13.26 -2.50 17.27
CA LYS A 76 -12.48 -3.47 18.04
C LYS A 76 -11.82 -4.49 17.11
N ALA A 77 -12.56 -5.12 16.22
CA ALA A 77 -12.02 -6.09 15.25
C ALA A 77 -10.93 -5.48 14.36
N ILE A 78 -11.07 -4.24 13.91
CA ILE A 78 -10.01 -3.55 13.14
C ILE A 78 -8.75 -3.33 13.97
N ARG A 79 -8.89 -2.92 15.24
CA ARG A 79 -7.73 -2.73 16.14
C ARG A 79 -7.01 -4.06 16.39
N ASP A 80 -7.77 -5.12 16.64
CA ASP A 80 -7.24 -6.45 16.91
C ASP A 80 -6.57 -7.04 15.67
N ALA A 81 -7.18 -6.90 14.50
CA ALA A 81 -6.60 -7.38 13.24
C ALA A 81 -5.32 -6.63 12.86
N LYS A 82 -5.28 -5.30 13.07
CA LYS A 82 -4.04 -4.52 12.88
C LYS A 82 -2.95 -4.94 13.85
N ARG A 83 -3.30 -5.23 15.11
CA ARG A 83 -2.35 -5.73 16.11
C ARG A 83 -1.79 -7.08 15.67
N ALA A 84 -2.65 -8.05 15.37
CA ALA A 84 -2.25 -9.38 14.92
C ALA A 84 -1.34 -9.32 13.67
N TYR A 85 -1.64 -8.43 12.72
CA TYR A 85 -0.78 -8.24 11.56
C TYR A 85 0.60 -7.67 11.93
N ARG A 86 0.67 -6.67 12.82
CA ARG A 86 1.96 -6.17 13.33
C ARG A 86 2.73 -7.26 14.06
N ASP A 87 2.10 -7.99 14.98
CA ASP A 87 2.74 -9.05 15.76
C ASP A 87 3.31 -10.13 14.83
N LYS A 88 2.56 -10.50 13.78
CA LYS A 88 3.05 -11.41 12.72
C LYS A 88 4.28 -10.84 12.01
N LEU A 89 4.26 -9.55 11.66
CA LEU A 89 5.35 -8.90 10.96
C LEU A 89 6.61 -8.82 11.84
N GLU A 90 6.46 -8.42 13.10
CA GLU A 90 7.53 -8.32 14.10
C GLU A 90 8.12 -9.70 14.43
N SER A 91 7.30 -10.76 14.45
CA SER A 91 7.77 -12.13 14.67
C SER A 91 8.81 -12.61 13.66
N ASN A 92 8.77 -12.08 12.43
CA ASN A 92 9.74 -12.43 11.39
C ASN A 92 11.14 -11.84 11.66
N TYR A 93 11.26 -10.83 12.53
CA TYR A 93 12.53 -10.15 12.84
C TYR A 93 13.15 -10.60 14.16
N HIS A 94 12.45 -11.41 14.95
CA HIS A 94 12.99 -11.98 16.19
C HIS A 94 13.87 -13.22 15.94
N SER A 95 13.77 -13.85 14.78
CA SER A 95 14.62 -14.97 14.39
C SER A 95 15.89 -14.49 13.67
N SER A 96 17.04 -15.11 13.95
CA SER A 96 18.30 -14.91 13.21
C SER A 96 18.31 -15.53 11.80
N ASP A 97 17.17 -16.01 11.31
CA ASP A 97 17.04 -16.58 9.96
C ASP A 97 16.82 -15.47 8.91
N PRO A 98 17.79 -15.23 8.01
CA PRO A 98 17.68 -14.20 6.98
C PRO A 98 16.52 -14.46 6.01
N ARG A 99 16.08 -15.72 5.82
CA ARG A 99 14.93 -16.03 4.96
C ARG A 99 13.64 -15.47 5.53
N ARG A 100 13.42 -15.58 6.84
CA ARG A 100 12.22 -15.04 7.51
C ARG A 100 12.21 -13.52 7.52
N MET A 101 13.36 -12.89 7.76
CA MET A 101 13.50 -11.43 7.62
C MET A 101 13.15 -10.99 6.20
N TRP A 102 13.64 -11.69 5.18
CA TRP A 102 13.36 -11.37 3.78
C TRP A 102 11.89 -11.57 3.41
N CYS A 103 11.22 -12.60 3.96
CA CYS A 103 9.77 -12.77 3.85
C CYS A 103 9.00 -11.60 4.51
N GLY A 104 9.48 -11.09 5.64
CA GLY A 104 8.94 -9.89 6.28
C GLY A 104 9.03 -8.67 5.37
N LEU A 105 10.21 -8.39 4.81
CA LEU A 105 10.43 -7.25 3.91
C LEU A 105 9.58 -7.35 2.64
N ARG A 106 9.49 -8.57 2.07
CA ARG A 106 8.61 -8.84 0.92
C ARG A 106 7.15 -8.50 1.22
N SER A 107 6.70 -8.80 2.43
CA SER A 107 5.32 -8.53 2.88
C SER A 107 5.03 -7.04 3.12
N ILE A 108 6.07 -6.20 3.31
CA ILE A 108 5.93 -4.74 3.45
C ILE A 108 5.93 -4.06 2.08
N THR A 109 6.78 -4.57 1.18
CA THR A 109 7.02 -3.98 -0.15
C THR A 109 6.03 -4.47 -1.20
N ASP A 110 5.14 -5.40 -0.84
CA ASP A 110 4.28 -6.16 -1.77
C ASP A 110 5.07 -6.76 -2.95
N TYR A 111 6.35 -7.04 -2.75
CA TYR A 111 7.23 -7.50 -3.81
C TYR A 111 6.88 -8.93 -4.19
N LYS A 112 6.18 -9.11 -5.31
CA LYS A 112 5.72 -10.45 -5.75
C LYS A 112 6.81 -11.30 -6.38
N GLY A 113 8.06 -10.80 -6.42
CA GLY A 113 9.09 -11.33 -7.30
C GLY A 113 8.83 -10.93 -8.73
N ARG A 114 9.90 -10.77 -9.52
CA ARG A 114 9.73 -10.71 -10.98
C ARG A 114 9.27 -12.10 -11.42
N ASN A 115 8.04 -12.21 -11.91
CA ASN A 115 7.64 -13.40 -12.65
C ASN A 115 8.66 -13.54 -13.78
N SER A 116 9.32 -14.69 -13.89
CA SER A 116 10.40 -14.93 -14.87
C SER A 116 9.98 -14.77 -16.35
N SER A 117 8.76 -14.32 -16.63
CA SER A 117 8.26 -14.01 -17.97
C SER A 117 8.43 -12.54 -18.38
N ASP A 118 8.94 -11.69 -17.48
CA ASP A 118 9.22 -10.30 -17.81
C ASP A 118 10.56 -10.26 -18.57
N ALA A 119 10.51 -9.74 -19.79
CA ALA A 119 11.57 -9.80 -20.81
C ALA A 119 12.98 -9.85 -20.21
N GLN A 120 13.73 -10.89 -20.59
CA GLN A 120 15.17 -10.93 -20.32
C GLN A 120 15.75 -9.57 -20.68
N PRO A 121 16.53 -8.95 -19.79
CA PRO A 121 17.18 -7.69 -20.13
C PRO A 121 17.91 -7.89 -21.46
N ALA A 122 17.68 -6.97 -22.40
CA ALA A 122 18.33 -7.05 -23.71
C ALA A 122 19.83 -7.25 -23.50
N ALA A 123 20.47 -8.09 -24.31
CA ALA A 123 21.90 -8.40 -24.15
C ALA A 123 22.80 -7.14 -24.17
N SER A 124 22.29 -6.03 -24.69
CA SER A 124 22.93 -4.71 -24.71
C SER A 124 22.79 -3.89 -23.42
N LEU A 125 21.97 -4.31 -22.44
CA LEU A 125 21.75 -3.55 -21.20
C LEU A 125 23.04 -3.32 -20.41
N PRO A 126 23.96 -4.30 -20.26
CA PRO A 126 25.25 -4.05 -19.61
C PRO A 126 26.05 -2.95 -20.30
N ASP A 127 26.10 -2.95 -21.63
CA ASP A 127 26.82 -1.95 -22.42
C ASP A 127 26.18 -0.55 -22.30
N GLU A 128 24.85 -0.48 -22.27
CA GLU A 128 24.10 0.76 -22.07
C GLU A 128 24.34 1.35 -20.67
N LEU A 129 24.34 0.51 -19.64
CA LEU A 129 24.68 0.92 -18.27
C LEU A 129 26.14 1.38 -18.18
N ASN A 130 27.05 0.65 -18.82
CA ASN A 130 28.47 1.00 -18.82
C ASN A 130 28.67 2.37 -19.49
N THR A 131 28.00 2.62 -20.61
CA THR A 131 27.98 3.92 -21.28
C THR A 131 27.39 5.01 -20.39
N PHE A 132 26.29 4.72 -19.68
CA PHE A 132 25.63 5.67 -18.78
C PHE A 132 26.51 6.06 -17.58
N TYR A 133 27.24 5.13 -16.97
CA TYR A 133 28.13 5.44 -15.85
C TYR A 133 29.47 6.02 -16.31
N ALA A 134 29.99 5.59 -17.47
CA ALA A 134 31.22 6.13 -18.05
C ALA A 134 31.06 7.52 -18.69
N ARG A 135 29.84 8.04 -18.87
CA ARG A 135 29.61 9.37 -19.46
C ARG A 135 30.28 10.52 -18.69
N PHE A 136 30.53 10.34 -17.39
CA PHE A 136 31.25 11.32 -16.59
C PHE A 136 32.77 11.27 -16.84
N GLU A 137 33.30 10.10 -17.22
CA GLU A 137 34.69 9.91 -17.61
C GLU A 137 34.97 10.41 -19.03
N ALA A 138 33.98 10.35 -19.94
CA ALA A 138 34.12 10.87 -21.31
C ALA A 138 34.35 12.39 -21.37
N SER A 139 33.87 13.13 -20.35
CA SER A 139 34.11 14.56 -20.15
C SER A 139 35.38 14.89 -19.37
N ASN A 140 36.10 13.89 -18.87
CA ASN A 140 37.45 14.07 -18.32
C ASN A 140 38.44 14.19 -19.48
N THR A 141 38.44 15.33 -20.19
CA THR A 141 39.62 15.84 -20.92
C THR A 141 40.67 16.34 -19.92
N ILE A 142 40.95 15.56 -18.88
CA ILE A 142 42.20 15.70 -18.17
C ILE A 142 43.15 14.88 -19.03
N PRO A 143 44.17 15.50 -19.67
CA PRO A 143 45.18 14.74 -20.38
C PRO A 143 45.64 13.66 -19.43
N THR A 144 45.62 12.41 -19.90
CA THR A 144 46.32 11.32 -19.22
C THR A 144 47.79 11.75 -19.19
N VAL A 145 48.17 12.48 -18.15
CA VAL A 145 49.55 12.62 -17.75
C VAL A 145 49.91 11.18 -17.42
N ARG A 146 50.56 10.52 -18.38
CA ARG A 146 51.42 9.39 -18.07
C ARG A 146 52.39 9.97 -17.04
N LEU A 147 52.09 9.73 -15.77
CA LEU A 147 53.07 9.96 -14.74
C LEU A 147 54.19 9.00 -15.11
N ASP A 148 55.33 9.57 -15.46
CA ASP A 148 56.59 8.85 -15.50
C ASP A 148 56.68 8.02 -14.21
N GLU A 149 57.07 6.76 -14.36
CA GLU A 149 57.31 5.84 -13.27
C GLU A 149 58.53 6.30 -12.47
N ASP A 150 58.41 7.41 -11.73
CA ASP A 150 59.31 7.72 -10.63
C ASP A 150 58.73 7.10 -9.37
N GLN A 151 59.33 5.95 -9.11
CA GLN A 151 59.20 5.12 -7.93
C GLN A 151 59.62 5.93 -6.69
N ASP A 152 58.65 6.57 -6.03
CA ASP A 152 58.77 6.97 -4.64
C ASP A 152 57.52 6.52 -3.90
N ASP A 153 57.71 5.62 -2.93
CA ASP A 153 56.71 5.00 -2.05
C ASP A 153 55.97 6.05 -1.21
N CYS A 154 55.11 6.85 -1.83
CA CYS A 154 54.23 7.75 -1.10
C CYS A 154 53.01 6.95 -0.61
N THR A 155 53.23 6.18 0.45
CA THR A 155 52.14 5.58 1.23
C THR A 155 51.25 6.73 1.72
N LEU A 156 50.05 6.85 1.16
CA LEU A 156 49.05 7.83 1.60
C LEU A 156 48.63 7.51 3.04
N SER A 157 49.40 8.03 3.98
CA SER A 157 49.19 7.90 5.41
C SER A 157 48.07 8.87 5.82
N LEU A 158 46.84 8.39 5.81
CA LEU A 158 45.70 9.11 6.38
C LEU A 158 45.78 9.03 7.91
N SER A 159 46.16 10.14 8.56
CA SER A 159 46.25 10.19 10.02
C SER A 159 44.85 10.19 10.65
N THR A 160 44.70 9.47 11.76
CA THR A 160 43.46 9.45 12.54
C THR A 160 43.07 10.85 13.05
N ALA A 161 44.04 11.76 13.20
CA ALA A 161 43.79 13.15 13.57
C ALA A 161 43.07 13.93 12.47
N ASP A 162 43.41 13.67 11.19
CA ASP A 162 42.82 14.35 10.04
C ASP A 162 41.37 13.93 9.85
N VAL A 163 41.10 12.63 10.01
CA VAL A 163 39.75 12.06 10.00
C VAL A 163 38.88 12.68 11.09
N ARG A 164 39.39 12.76 12.33
CA ARG A 164 38.67 13.38 13.46
C ARG A 164 38.39 14.86 13.21
N THR A 165 39.31 15.57 12.59
CA THR A 165 39.16 16.99 12.24
C THR A 165 38.09 17.17 11.16
N ALA A 166 38.06 16.30 10.16
CA ALA A 166 37.03 16.27 9.13
C ALA A 166 35.63 16.01 9.71
N PHE A 167 35.48 15.02 10.60
CA PHE A 167 34.19 14.73 11.24
C PHE A 167 33.70 15.85 12.16
N LYS A 168 34.59 16.57 12.85
CA LYS A 168 34.21 17.75 13.65
C LYS A 168 33.67 18.91 12.82
N ARG A 169 34.10 19.03 11.56
CA ARG A 169 33.62 20.07 10.62
C ARG A 169 32.23 19.74 10.05
N VAL A 170 31.76 18.50 10.17
CA VAL A 170 30.42 18.12 9.69
C VAL A 170 29.36 18.69 10.61
N ASN A 171 28.44 19.48 10.05
CA ASN A 171 27.36 20.11 10.79
C ASN A 171 26.28 19.08 11.20
N PRO A 172 26.11 18.75 12.50
CA PRO A 172 25.14 17.75 12.94
C PRO A 172 23.68 18.17 12.69
N ARG A 173 23.39 19.46 12.44
CA ARG A 173 22.04 19.96 12.16
C ARG A 173 21.51 19.59 10.77
N LYS A 174 22.35 19.03 9.90
CA LYS A 174 21.96 18.58 8.55
C LYS A 174 21.37 17.17 8.51
N PHE A 175 21.43 16.40 9.61
CA PHE A 175 20.85 15.06 9.72
C PHE A 175 19.95 14.94 10.94
N THR A 176 18.84 15.67 10.94
CA THR A 176 17.67 15.34 11.75
C THR A 176 16.86 14.27 11.02
N VAL A 177 17.34 13.02 11.07
CA VAL A 177 16.43 11.88 10.91
C VAL A 177 15.54 11.86 12.15
N VAL A 178 14.25 12.11 11.96
CA VAL A 178 13.23 12.05 13.01
C VAL A 178 13.11 10.61 13.50
N THR A 179 13.92 10.23 14.50
CA THR A 179 13.65 9.06 15.34
C THR A 179 12.89 9.54 16.57
N ARG A 180 11.55 9.58 16.47
CA ARG A 180 10.68 9.90 17.60
C ARG A 180 10.43 8.64 18.43
N SER A 181 11.32 8.35 19.38
CA SER A 181 11.05 7.40 20.46
C SER A 181 10.16 8.06 21.52
N SER A 182 8.93 7.56 21.62
CA SER A 182 8.05 7.45 22.79
C SER A 182 8.28 8.41 23.98
N THR A 183 7.39 9.41 24.13
CA THR A 183 6.77 9.71 25.43
C THR A 183 5.44 10.43 25.22
N ARG A 184 4.42 9.96 25.95
CA ARG A 184 3.07 10.52 26.06
C ARG A 184 3.10 12.00 26.43
N LEU A 185 2.17 12.79 25.87
CA LEU A 185 1.16 13.59 26.57
C LEU A 185 0.28 14.31 25.53
N GLY A 186 -0.98 14.50 25.88
CA GLY A 186 -2.07 14.80 24.95
C GLY A 186 -1.98 16.15 24.23
N ALA A 187 -2.49 16.16 23.00
CA ALA A 187 -3.07 17.33 22.36
C ALA A 187 -4.02 16.83 21.28
N GLN A 188 -5.28 17.25 21.37
CA GLN A 188 -6.24 17.15 20.28
C GLN A 188 -5.65 17.73 19.00
N VAL A 189 -5.72 16.98 17.91
CA VAL A 189 -5.75 17.57 16.56
C VAL A 189 -6.83 16.82 15.80
N GLY A 190 -7.97 17.50 15.62
CA GLY A 190 -9.07 17.02 14.81
C GLY A 190 -8.60 16.85 13.36
N PHE A 191 -8.64 15.63 12.86
CA PHE A 191 -8.52 15.36 11.44
C PHE A 191 -9.91 15.09 10.89
N LEU A 192 -10.45 16.10 10.21
CA LEU A 192 -11.62 16.02 9.35
C LEU A 192 -11.34 15.00 8.24
N ILE A 193 -11.78 13.76 8.43
CA ILE A 193 -11.91 12.81 7.32
C ILE A 193 -13.21 13.17 6.60
N ARG A 194 -13.12 14.13 5.67
CA ARG A 194 -14.05 14.23 4.55
C ARG A 194 -13.74 13.04 3.63
N GLY A 195 -14.68 12.11 3.50
CA GLY A 195 -14.53 10.94 2.65
C GLY A 195 -15.77 10.06 2.73
N VAL A 196 -16.71 10.34 1.82
CA VAL A 196 -17.99 9.69 1.60
C VAL A 196 -17.83 8.16 1.51
N TYR A 197 -18.54 7.43 2.36
CA TYR A 197 -18.86 6.01 2.17
C TYR A 197 -20.34 5.83 2.48
N ILE A 198 -21.15 5.76 1.43
CA ILE A 198 -22.58 5.45 1.46
C ILE A 198 -22.72 3.93 1.39
N LEU A 199 -23.39 3.39 2.40
CA LEU A 199 -24.33 2.26 2.41
C LEU A 199 -24.28 1.27 1.24
N VAL A 200 -23.90 0.04 1.55
CA VAL A 200 -24.30 -1.15 0.76
C VAL A 200 -25.44 -1.81 1.51
N SER A 201 -26.65 -1.68 0.96
CA SER A 201 -27.75 -2.61 1.19
C SER A 201 -27.69 -3.68 0.10
N ALA A 202 -27.62 -4.93 0.53
CA ALA A 202 -28.11 -6.13 -0.16
C ALA A 202 -28.34 -7.18 0.93
#